data_AF-A0A2V6FX41-F1
#
_entry.id   AF-A0A2V6FX41-F1
#
_cell.length_a   1.000
_cell.length_b   1.000
_cell.length_c   1.000
_cell.angle_alpha   90.00
_cell.angle_beta   90.00
_cell.angle_gamma   90.00
#
_symmetry.space_group_name_H-M   'P 1'
#
loop_
_entity.id
_entity.type
_entity.pdbx_description
1 polymer ?
#
loop_
_entity_poly.entity_id
_entity_poly.type
_entity_poly.pdbx_seq_one_letter_code
_entity_poly.pdbx_strand_id
1 'polypeptide(L)'
;MSFIRTGFREIGLKIRRQRTRMALRHEKRLLQKSEINLGREGTAQAANFPELRNEIVALKKLEQEQKEVALRIARIEEGIKRIEEERQQIAREHAAAIAKLEAEKKPLLQQRNQANNNVDVCERELAGVERRIQESEAADRELLKQLSDLHALNPAPPDLETLSANISARRARLPEERAELVRARLGSSDAVRMAKEKLNTAEAELSSIEKNIARTRSEFEVRDRKLNDNVRAQQEAARDARVRHQTVEERKNPAYLSIGRHLAAKAVAPPNAPHLLAEAHRRREAVDQLLQHRAELSTLSSQVDKQELRKFYFSIFSVLVLLAFTLLVVFQSPRGREWLPQETDTILSINADQFERANLPKRWQKDQPKLWPGLIGAAASVPGLKLSRDAVRVTRALTTNETGETREFNLVEARRGLSKVIRAISDDKTFQKRPGSGLPVWERRPDFAVARVGPATLAVGAPDEVDELVLVRLGIKPDLKITGQLFDRFQALDRDSALRIISRNPPDLARVFHPIFTPELLNASQLLGLAVNLQNPVKARVLIKVNSPKNAADLARNLHDHPQQWLRLPDSQLLLYSQPPEVQRQGSSNVELRFALPEDSARLLLERLAKTDAPQSVTAY
;
A
#
# COMPACT_ATOMS: atom_id res chain seq x y z
N MET A 1 59.11 -5.02 -11.67
CA MET A 1 58.31 -3.83 -11.33
C MET A 1 58.19 -2.78 -12.45
N SER A 2 59.01 -2.78 -13.52
CA SER A 2 58.93 -1.75 -14.59
C SER A 2 57.59 -1.79 -15.36
N PHE A 3 57.07 -2.98 -15.67
CA PHE A 3 55.82 -3.13 -16.43
C PHE A 3 54.58 -2.52 -15.73
N ILE A 4 54.56 -2.46 -14.39
CA ILE A 4 53.49 -1.83 -13.62
C ILE A 4 53.51 -0.31 -13.82
N ARG A 5 54.70 0.30 -13.75
CA ARG A 5 54.88 1.74 -13.96
C ARG A 5 54.53 2.14 -15.40
N THR A 6 54.96 1.36 -16.38
CA THR A 6 54.63 1.56 -17.81
C THR A 6 53.13 1.39 -18.07
N GLY A 7 52.50 0.39 -17.44
CA GLY A 7 51.06 0.17 -17.49
C GLY A 7 50.22 1.33 -16.93
N PHE A 8 50.56 1.83 -15.73
CA PHE A 8 49.89 2.99 -15.14
C PHE A 8 50.11 4.26 -15.96
N ARG A 9 51.30 4.45 -16.56
CA ARG A 9 51.58 5.57 -17.47
C ARG A 9 50.66 5.56 -18.70
N GLU A 10 50.47 4.40 -19.33
CA GLU A 10 49.57 4.26 -20.48
C GLU A 10 48.08 4.40 -20.09
N ILE A 11 47.66 3.89 -18.93
CA ILE A 11 46.31 4.16 -18.39
C ILE A 11 46.10 5.66 -18.21
N GLY A 12 47.07 6.37 -17.63
CA GLY A 12 47.03 7.82 -17.48
C GLY A 12 46.89 8.55 -18.81
N LEU A 13 47.63 8.14 -19.84
CA LEU A 13 47.51 8.68 -21.20
C LEU A 13 46.16 8.35 -21.85
N LYS A 14 45.58 7.17 -21.61
CA LYS A 14 44.24 6.81 -22.09
C LYS A 14 43.15 7.67 -21.45
N ILE A 15 43.21 7.87 -20.13
CA ILE A 15 42.27 8.73 -19.39
C ILE A 15 42.35 10.16 -19.90
N ARG A 16 43.57 10.70 -20.06
CA ARG A 16 43.79 12.05 -20.62
C ARG A 16 43.22 12.16 -22.03
N ARG A 17 43.45 11.18 -22.92
CA ARG A 17 42.87 11.15 -24.27
C ARG A 17 41.33 11.11 -24.26
N GLN A 18 40.74 10.32 -23.37
CA GLN A 18 39.28 10.25 -23.25
C GLN A 18 38.70 11.58 -22.75
N ARG A 19 39.34 12.20 -21.76
CA ARG A 19 38.96 13.53 -21.25
C ARG A 19 39.07 14.58 -22.34
N THR A 20 40.17 14.62 -23.09
CA THR A 20 40.35 15.54 -24.23
C THR A 20 39.31 15.29 -25.32
N ARG A 21 38.94 14.04 -25.63
CA ARG A 21 37.86 13.72 -26.59
C ARG A 21 36.50 14.22 -26.13
N MET A 22 36.18 14.06 -24.84
CA MET A 22 34.92 14.54 -24.27
C MET A 22 34.87 16.07 -24.25
N ALA A 23 35.95 16.72 -23.80
CA ALA A 23 36.09 18.16 -23.83
C ALA A 23 35.97 18.71 -25.26
N LEU A 24 36.63 18.08 -26.23
CA LEU A 24 36.56 18.49 -27.64
C LEU A 24 35.15 18.31 -28.23
N ARG A 25 34.42 17.25 -27.89
CA ARG A 25 33.02 17.10 -28.29
C ARG A 25 32.13 18.18 -27.67
N HIS A 26 32.37 18.51 -26.41
CA HIS A 26 31.63 19.54 -25.70
C HIS A 26 31.89 20.93 -26.28
N GLU A 27 33.16 21.31 -26.42
CA GLU A 27 33.55 22.60 -27.00
C GLU A 27 33.12 22.72 -28.46
N LYS A 28 33.16 21.65 -29.27
CA LYS A 28 32.60 21.69 -30.63
C LYS A 28 31.10 21.96 -30.67
N ARG A 29 30.33 21.43 -29.71
CA ARG A 29 28.89 21.72 -29.60
C ARG A 29 28.65 23.15 -29.14
N LEU A 30 29.45 23.64 -28.19
CA LEU A 30 29.37 25.04 -27.75
C LEU A 30 29.75 26.00 -28.86
N LEU A 31 30.80 25.68 -29.62
CA LEU A 31 31.19 26.44 -30.81
C LEU A 31 30.07 26.48 -31.85
N GLN A 32 29.45 25.34 -32.16
CA GLN A 32 28.30 25.31 -33.07
C GLN A 32 27.15 26.20 -32.57
N LYS A 33 26.87 26.20 -31.27
CA LYS A 33 25.85 27.08 -30.68
C LYS A 33 26.22 28.55 -30.77
N SER A 34 27.46 28.92 -30.43
CA SER A 34 27.92 30.31 -30.53
C SER A 34 27.92 30.79 -31.99
N GLU A 35 28.30 29.93 -32.94
CA GLU A 35 28.23 30.24 -34.38
C GLU A 35 26.78 30.40 -34.85
N ILE A 36 25.84 29.54 -34.43
CA ILE A 36 24.41 29.70 -34.74
C ILE A 36 23.87 31.02 -34.18
N ASN A 37 24.19 31.36 -32.92
CA ASN A 37 23.75 32.61 -32.30
C ASN A 37 24.33 33.84 -33.01
N LEU A 38 25.62 33.79 -33.36
CA LEU A 38 26.28 34.83 -34.14
C LEU A 38 25.63 34.99 -35.52
N GLY A 39 25.29 33.89 -36.18
CA GLY A 39 24.64 33.92 -37.48
C GLY A 39 23.20 34.42 -37.45
N ARG A 40 22.47 34.16 -36.35
CA ARG A 40 21.10 34.64 -36.12
C ARG A 40 21.05 36.16 -35.98
N GLU A 41 21.88 36.72 -35.09
CA GLU A 41 21.97 38.17 -34.87
C GLU A 41 22.70 38.89 -36.02
N GLY A 42 23.58 38.18 -36.72
CA GLY A 42 24.42 38.68 -37.80
C GLY A 42 23.81 38.63 -39.20
N THR A 43 22.55 38.21 -39.34
CA THR A 43 21.88 38.04 -40.65
C THR A 43 21.87 39.31 -41.49
N ALA A 44 21.75 40.49 -40.86
CA ALA A 44 21.78 41.78 -41.54
C ALA A 44 23.17 42.10 -42.13
N GLN A 45 24.24 41.76 -41.42
CA GLN A 45 25.62 41.94 -41.87
C GLN A 45 25.98 40.90 -42.94
N ALA A 46 25.44 39.69 -42.82
CA ALA A 46 25.58 38.61 -43.78
C ALA A 46 25.09 38.98 -45.18
N ALA A 47 24.08 39.85 -45.28
CA ALA A 47 23.51 40.33 -46.54
C ALA A 47 24.49 41.12 -47.42
N ASN A 48 25.59 41.61 -46.84
CA ASN A 48 26.64 42.31 -47.58
C ASN A 48 27.63 41.34 -48.26
N PHE A 49 27.53 40.03 -48.00
CA PHE A 49 28.41 39.01 -48.57
C PHE A 49 27.70 38.22 -49.69
N PRO A 50 28.18 38.29 -50.94
CA PRO A 50 27.57 37.55 -52.05
C PRO A 50 27.64 36.03 -51.86
N GLU A 51 28.61 35.53 -51.10
CA GLU A 51 28.80 34.10 -50.81
C GLU A 51 27.69 33.49 -49.94
N LEU A 52 26.93 34.33 -49.21
CA LEU A 52 25.85 33.89 -48.31
C LEU A 52 24.45 34.10 -48.89
N ARG A 53 24.35 34.50 -50.16
CA ARG A 53 23.08 34.87 -50.80
C ARG A 53 22.07 33.71 -50.79
N ASN A 54 22.52 32.49 -51.00
CA ASN A 54 21.67 31.30 -51.05
C ASN A 54 21.06 30.98 -49.67
N GLU A 55 21.88 31.07 -48.62
CA GLU A 55 21.51 30.87 -47.22
C GLU A 55 20.49 31.92 -46.77
N ILE A 56 20.68 33.18 -47.17
CA ILE A 56 19.78 34.28 -46.84
C ILE A 56 18.43 34.13 -47.55
N VAL A 57 18.41 33.72 -48.81
CA VAL A 57 17.16 33.43 -49.54
C VAL A 57 16.41 32.27 -48.89
N ALA A 58 17.12 31.20 -48.50
CA ALA A 58 16.54 30.07 -47.80
C ALA A 58 15.94 30.48 -46.43
N LEU A 59 16.64 31.32 -45.66
CA LEU A 59 16.13 31.84 -44.39
C LEU A 59 14.87 32.68 -44.58
N LYS A 60 14.84 33.60 -45.56
CA LYS A 60 13.65 34.41 -45.83
C LYS A 60 12.42 33.57 -46.16
N LYS A 61 12.60 32.49 -46.93
CA LYS A 61 11.52 31.53 -47.23
C LYS A 61 11.01 30.85 -45.96
N LEU A 62 11.91 30.35 -45.11
CA LEU A 62 11.54 29.71 -43.84
C LEU A 62 10.91 30.69 -42.84
N GLU A 63 11.31 31.95 -42.84
CA GLU A 63 10.68 33.01 -42.05
C GLU A 63 9.26 33.32 -42.52
N GLN A 64 8.99 33.30 -43.82
CA GLN A 64 7.64 33.44 -44.36
C GLN A 64 6.76 32.24 -43.98
N GLU A 65 7.26 31.02 -44.15
CA GLU A 65 6.57 29.79 -43.72
C GLU A 65 6.25 29.83 -42.21
N GLN A 66 7.18 30.32 -41.38
CA GLN A 66 6.94 30.48 -39.95
C GLN A 66 5.82 31.48 -39.65
N LYS A 67 5.81 32.65 -40.33
CA LYS A 67 4.77 33.66 -40.15
C LYS A 67 3.40 33.12 -40.51
N GLU A 68 3.29 32.35 -41.60
CA GLU A 68 2.04 31.70 -42.00
C GLU A 68 1.56 30.68 -40.95
N VAL A 69 2.47 29.89 -40.39
CA VAL A 69 2.13 28.95 -39.30
C VAL A 69 1.73 29.70 -38.03
N ALA A 70 2.39 30.80 -37.68
CA ALA A 70 2.04 31.62 -36.52
C ALA A 70 0.64 32.23 -36.67
N LEU A 71 0.30 32.76 -37.85
CA LEU A 71 -1.04 33.25 -38.15
C LEU A 71 -2.09 32.13 -38.06
N ARG A 72 -1.77 30.92 -38.51
CA ARG A 72 -2.66 29.76 -38.38
C ARG A 72 -2.88 29.39 -36.91
N ILE A 73 -1.85 29.41 -36.08
CA ILE A 73 -1.98 29.16 -34.63
C ILE A 73 -2.93 30.20 -34.00
N ALA A 74 -2.72 31.49 -34.29
CA ALA A 74 -3.57 32.56 -33.77
C ALA A 74 -5.05 32.37 -34.16
N ARG A 75 -5.34 32.03 -35.42
CA ARG A 75 -6.70 31.75 -35.89
C ARG A 75 -7.34 30.56 -35.17
N ILE A 76 -6.58 29.51 -34.87
CA ILE A 76 -7.08 28.34 -34.14
C ILE A 76 -7.37 28.72 -32.68
N GLU A 77 -6.49 29.50 -32.04
CA GLU A 77 -6.69 29.95 -30.66
C GLU A 77 -7.90 30.88 -30.52
N GLU A 78 -8.15 31.77 -31.48
CA GLU A 78 -9.38 32.56 -31.55
C GLU A 78 -10.62 31.67 -31.76
N GLY A 79 -10.52 30.63 -32.58
CA GLY A 79 -11.58 29.63 -32.76
C GLY A 79 -11.94 28.93 -31.46
N ILE A 80 -10.94 28.52 -30.67
CA ILE A 80 -11.13 27.86 -29.37
C ILE A 80 -11.85 28.80 -28.41
N LYS A 81 -11.43 30.07 -28.33
CA LYS A 81 -12.07 31.07 -27.46
C LYS A 81 -13.55 31.26 -27.79
N ARG A 82 -13.90 31.35 -29.08
CA ARG A 82 -15.30 31.48 -29.51
C ARG A 82 -16.15 30.27 -29.11
N ILE A 83 -15.61 29.06 -29.24
CA ILE A 83 -16.31 27.83 -28.82
C ILE A 83 -16.48 27.79 -27.29
N GLU A 84 -15.48 28.23 -26.53
CA GLU A 84 -15.57 28.31 -25.07
C GLU A 84 -16.60 29.35 -24.61
N GLU A 85 -16.69 30.50 -25.29
CA GLU A 85 -17.72 31.52 -25.06
C GLU A 85 -19.13 30.97 -25.36
N GLU A 86 -19.31 30.28 -26.48
CA GLU A 86 -20.56 29.62 -26.85
C GLU A 86 -20.97 28.59 -25.79
N ARG A 87 -20.02 27.79 -25.31
CA ARG A 87 -20.24 26.80 -24.25
C ARG A 87 -20.70 27.45 -22.94
N GLN A 88 -20.11 28.60 -22.57
CA GLN A 88 -20.54 29.35 -21.39
C GLN A 88 -21.95 29.92 -21.55
N GLN A 89 -22.31 30.41 -22.73
CA GLN A 89 -23.66 30.90 -23.01
C GLN A 89 -24.69 29.77 -22.90
N ILE A 90 -24.44 28.63 -23.54
CA ILE A 90 -25.32 27.45 -23.50
C ILE A 90 -25.48 26.94 -22.06
N ALA A 91 -24.41 26.95 -21.25
CA ALA A 91 -24.48 26.56 -19.84
C ALA A 91 -25.39 27.51 -19.02
N ARG A 92 -25.34 28.82 -19.28
CA ARG A 92 -26.23 29.80 -18.63
C ARG A 92 -27.69 29.62 -19.07
N GLU A 93 -27.93 29.42 -20.36
CA GLU A 93 -29.27 29.16 -20.90
C GLU A 93 -29.87 27.88 -20.31
N HIS A 94 -29.08 26.82 -20.21
CA HIS A 94 -29.49 25.56 -19.60
C HIS A 94 -29.80 25.71 -18.10
N ALA A 95 -28.95 26.40 -17.35
CA ALA A 95 -29.21 26.67 -15.93
C ALA A 95 -30.50 27.46 -15.72
N ALA A 96 -30.75 28.48 -16.56
CA ALA A 96 -32.00 29.25 -16.52
C ALA A 96 -33.23 28.39 -16.86
N ALA A 97 -33.13 27.51 -17.88
CA ALA A 97 -34.21 26.61 -18.27
C ALA A 97 -34.55 25.59 -17.16
N ILE A 98 -33.54 24.98 -16.54
CA ILE A 98 -33.74 24.09 -15.39
C ILE A 98 -34.35 24.85 -14.21
N ALA A 99 -33.82 26.02 -13.88
CA ALA A 99 -34.33 26.81 -12.75
C ALA A 99 -35.82 27.16 -12.91
N LYS A 100 -36.27 27.45 -14.15
CA LYS A 100 -37.67 27.68 -14.47
C LYS A 100 -38.52 26.41 -14.23
N LEU A 101 -38.08 25.27 -14.73
CA LEU A 101 -38.79 24.00 -14.53
C LEU A 101 -38.79 23.55 -13.06
N GLU A 102 -37.72 23.81 -12.31
CA GLU A 102 -37.67 23.54 -10.87
C GLU A 102 -38.58 24.48 -10.07
N ALA A 103 -38.73 25.73 -10.50
CA ALA A 103 -39.70 26.66 -9.92
C ALA A 103 -41.14 26.20 -10.16
N GLU A 104 -41.45 25.68 -11.35
CA GLU A 104 -42.77 25.08 -11.68
C GLU A 104 -43.02 23.76 -10.92
N LYS A 105 -41.97 22.98 -10.62
CA LYS A 105 -42.07 21.72 -9.86
C LYS A 105 -42.46 21.93 -8.39
N LYS A 106 -41.94 22.98 -7.73
CA LYS A 106 -42.15 23.24 -6.29
C LYS A 106 -43.62 23.30 -5.86
N PRO A 107 -44.51 24.07 -6.50
CA PRO A 107 -45.93 24.10 -6.11
C PRO A 107 -46.62 22.75 -6.36
N LEU A 108 -46.28 22.03 -7.42
CA LEU A 108 -46.85 20.69 -7.69
C LEU A 108 -46.45 19.66 -6.63
N LEU A 109 -45.20 19.73 -6.13
CA LEU A 109 -44.76 18.91 -5.00
C LEU A 109 -45.57 19.20 -3.74
N GLN A 110 -45.86 20.47 -3.45
CA GLN A 110 -46.70 20.85 -2.32
C GLN A 110 -48.13 20.33 -2.49
N GLN A 111 -48.72 20.48 -3.68
CA GLN A 111 -50.04 19.97 -4.02
C GLN A 111 -50.13 18.45 -3.89
N ARG A 112 -49.12 17.72 -4.37
CA ARG A 112 -49.01 16.26 -4.22
C ARG A 112 -48.94 15.84 -2.75
N ASN A 113 -48.14 16.54 -1.94
CA ASN A 113 -48.03 16.23 -0.52
C ASN A 113 -49.34 16.50 0.24
N GLN A 114 -50.05 17.58 -0.10
CA GLN A 114 -51.38 17.86 0.44
C GLN A 114 -52.40 16.78 0.03
N ALA A 115 -52.39 16.36 -1.24
CA ALA A 115 -53.24 15.28 -1.73
C ALA A 115 -52.94 13.95 -1.02
N ASN A 116 -51.65 13.62 -0.81
CA ASN A 116 -51.24 12.42 -0.08
C ASN A 116 -51.73 12.45 1.38
N ASN A 117 -51.52 13.57 2.08
CA ASN A 117 -52.02 13.73 3.44
C ASN A 117 -53.54 13.56 3.53
N ASN A 118 -54.28 14.06 2.53
CA ASN A 118 -55.73 13.89 2.46
C ASN A 118 -56.12 12.41 2.27
N VAL A 119 -55.40 11.67 1.41
CA VAL A 119 -55.59 10.21 1.27
C VAL A 119 -55.34 9.51 2.61
N ASP A 120 -54.25 9.83 3.30
CA ASP A 120 -53.90 9.21 4.59
C ASP A 120 -54.95 9.48 5.68
N VAL A 121 -55.59 10.66 5.67
CA VAL A 121 -56.69 10.99 6.60
C VAL A 121 -57.94 10.20 6.23
N CYS A 122 -58.35 10.19 4.95
CA CYS A 122 -59.53 9.44 4.51
C CYS A 122 -59.39 7.92 4.75
N GLU A 123 -58.20 7.35 4.55
CA GLU A 123 -57.94 5.93 4.82
C GLU A 123 -57.99 5.61 6.33
N ARG A 124 -57.49 6.52 7.18
CA ARG A 124 -57.61 6.38 8.64
C ARG A 124 -59.06 6.42 9.11
N GLU A 125 -59.86 7.32 8.57
CA GLU A 125 -61.30 7.41 8.88
C GLU A 125 -62.04 6.16 8.41
N LEU A 126 -61.76 5.66 7.20
CA LEU A 126 -62.33 4.41 6.70
C LEU A 126 -61.97 3.24 7.61
N ALA A 127 -60.70 3.10 8.00
CA ALA A 127 -60.25 2.06 8.92
C ALA A 127 -60.89 2.19 10.32
N GLY A 128 -61.13 3.42 10.79
CA GLY A 128 -61.85 3.69 12.04
C GLY A 128 -63.31 3.24 11.98
N VAL A 129 -64.00 3.53 10.88
CA VAL A 129 -65.37 3.06 10.65
C VAL A 129 -65.42 1.54 10.54
N GLU A 130 -64.47 0.91 9.84
CA GLU A 130 -64.39 -0.55 9.74
C GLU A 130 -64.15 -1.23 11.09
N ARG A 131 -63.33 -0.64 11.97
CA ARG A 131 -63.17 -1.13 13.35
C ARG A 131 -64.47 -1.02 14.15
N ARG A 132 -65.18 0.11 14.08
CA ARG A 132 -66.47 0.29 14.76
C ARG A 132 -67.52 -0.72 14.28
N ILE A 133 -67.50 -1.07 13.00
CA ILE A 133 -68.35 -2.15 12.45
C ILE A 133 -67.97 -3.50 13.09
N GLN A 134 -66.68 -3.83 13.14
CA GLN A 134 -66.21 -5.08 13.78
C GLN A 134 -66.54 -5.14 15.28
N GLU A 135 -66.41 -4.03 16.01
CA GLU A 135 -66.77 -3.93 17.43
C GLU A 135 -68.29 -4.10 17.64
N SER A 136 -69.11 -3.50 16.79
CA SER A 136 -70.57 -3.70 16.78
C SER A 136 -70.96 -5.16 16.46
N GLU A 137 -70.23 -5.81 15.56
CA GLU A 137 -70.40 -7.25 15.30
C GLU A 137 -70.01 -8.12 16.47
N ALA A 138 -68.92 -7.80 17.16
CA ALA A 138 -68.48 -8.50 18.36
C ALA A 138 -69.49 -8.32 19.51
N ALA A 139 -70.02 -7.10 19.70
CA ALA A 139 -71.02 -6.81 20.73
C ALA A 139 -72.34 -7.57 20.51
N ASP A 140 -72.85 -7.66 19.27
CA ASP A 140 -74.04 -8.46 18.95
C ASP A 140 -73.82 -9.95 19.26
N ARG A 141 -72.63 -10.50 18.94
CA ARG A 141 -72.26 -11.88 19.28
C ARG A 141 -72.18 -12.11 20.80
N GLU A 142 -71.63 -11.15 21.54
CA GLU A 142 -71.53 -11.23 23.00
C GLU A 142 -72.91 -11.17 23.67
N LEU A 143 -73.82 -10.30 23.20
CA LEU A 143 -75.19 -10.25 23.72
C LEU A 143 -75.98 -11.54 23.40
N LEU A 144 -75.76 -12.14 22.22
CA LEU A 144 -76.31 -13.45 21.88
C LEU A 144 -75.79 -14.55 22.81
N LYS A 145 -74.51 -14.51 23.14
CA LYS A 145 -73.89 -15.44 24.10
C LYS A 145 -74.45 -15.25 25.51
N GLN A 146 -74.59 -14.01 25.99
CA GLN A 146 -75.21 -13.71 27.29
C GLN A 146 -76.66 -14.17 27.38
N LEU A 147 -77.46 -14.02 26.31
CA LEU A 147 -78.81 -14.58 26.25
C LEU A 147 -78.79 -16.11 26.30
N SER A 148 -77.84 -16.77 25.64
CA SER A 148 -77.68 -18.22 25.68
C SER A 148 -77.28 -18.69 27.08
N ASP A 149 -76.31 -18.04 27.71
CA ASP A 149 -75.78 -18.39 29.03
C ASP A 149 -76.84 -18.19 30.13
N LEU A 150 -77.65 -17.11 30.04
CA LEU A 150 -78.76 -16.86 30.97
C LEU A 150 -79.85 -17.95 30.92
N HIS A 151 -80.14 -18.49 29.73
CA HIS A 151 -81.11 -19.59 29.57
C HIS A 151 -80.55 -20.95 30.00
N ALA A 152 -79.23 -21.09 30.15
CA ALA A 152 -78.58 -22.35 30.53
C ALA A 152 -78.40 -22.53 32.06
N LEU A 153 -78.66 -21.49 32.87
CA LEU A 153 -78.53 -21.52 34.34
C LEU A 153 -79.71 -22.27 35.00
N ASN A 154 -79.40 -23.20 35.91
CA ASN A 154 -80.38 -23.99 36.66
C ASN A 154 -79.96 -24.13 38.14
N PRO A 155 -80.76 -23.67 39.14
CA PRO A 155 -82.08 -23.05 39.01
C PRO A 155 -82.03 -21.66 38.38
N ALA A 156 -83.10 -21.28 37.69
CA ALA A 156 -83.20 -20.01 37.01
C ALA A 156 -83.18 -18.83 38.01
N PRO A 157 -82.46 -17.73 37.71
CA PRO A 157 -82.46 -16.55 38.57
C PRO A 157 -83.86 -15.91 38.66
N PRO A 158 -84.25 -15.36 39.83
CA PRO A 158 -85.60 -14.83 40.07
C PRO A 158 -85.96 -13.64 39.15
N ASP A 159 -84.97 -12.96 38.57
CA ASP A 159 -85.13 -11.77 37.72
C ASP A 159 -84.93 -12.06 36.21
N LEU A 160 -85.00 -13.34 35.79
CA LEU A 160 -84.68 -13.79 34.42
C LEU A 160 -85.41 -13.03 33.30
N GLU A 161 -86.71 -12.76 33.46
CA GLU A 161 -87.50 -12.05 32.45
C GLU A 161 -87.04 -10.59 32.29
N THR A 162 -86.67 -9.93 33.39
CA THR A 162 -86.20 -8.55 33.33
C THR A 162 -84.81 -8.44 32.70
N LEU A 163 -83.92 -9.40 32.96
CA LEU A 163 -82.58 -9.45 32.36
C LEU A 163 -82.61 -9.80 30.87
N SER A 164 -83.45 -10.77 30.48
CA SER A 164 -83.62 -11.15 29.07
C SER A 164 -84.30 -10.05 28.25
N ALA A 165 -85.30 -9.35 28.81
CA ALA A 165 -85.92 -8.19 28.18
C ALA A 165 -84.93 -7.03 27.99
N ASN A 166 -84.07 -6.76 28.98
CA ASN A 166 -83.02 -5.73 28.87
C ASN A 166 -81.98 -6.05 27.79
N ILE A 167 -81.54 -7.30 27.67
CA ILE A 167 -80.60 -7.71 26.62
C ILE A 167 -81.26 -7.67 25.24
N SER A 168 -82.52 -8.11 25.14
CA SER A 168 -83.30 -8.06 23.90
C SER A 168 -83.55 -6.63 23.43
N ALA A 169 -83.83 -5.71 24.37
CA ALA A 169 -83.99 -4.28 24.09
C ALA A 169 -82.68 -3.63 23.62
N ARG A 170 -81.52 -4.01 24.18
CA ARG A 170 -80.20 -3.57 23.69
C ARG A 170 -79.93 -4.11 22.29
N ARG A 171 -80.26 -5.37 22.02
CA ARG A 171 -80.06 -5.99 20.70
C ARG A 171 -80.98 -5.39 19.63
N ALA A 172 -82.19 -4.94 19.98
CA ALA A 172 -83.11 -4.31 19.05
C ALA A 172 -82.61 -2.96 18.49
N ARG A 173 -81.66 -2.29 19.16
CA ARG A 173 -81.07 -1.00 18.71
C ARG A 173 -79.86 -1.17 17.78
N LEU A 174 -79.18 -2.31 17.83
CA LEU A 174 -77.97 -2.59 17.04
C LEU A 174 -78.18 -2.57 15.51
N PRO A 175 -79.32 -2.98 14.93
CA PRO A 175 -79.54 -2.91 13.49
C PRO A 175 -79.55 -1.48 12.95
N GLU A 176 -80.14 -0.52 13.68
CA GLU A 176 -80.14 0.90 13.30
C GLU A 176 -78.73 1.49 13.40
N GLU A 177 -78.01 1.24 14.50
CA GLU A 177 -76.61 1.66 14.66
C GLU A 177 -75.70 1.07 13.57
N ARG A 178 -75.93 -0.18 13.15
CA ARG A 178 -75.22 -0.81 12.03
C ARG A 178 -75.53 -0.15 10.69
N ALA A 179 -76.78 0.18 10.43
CA ALA A 179 -77.18 0.84 9.18
C ALA A 179 -76.47 2.20 9.04
N GLU A 180 -76.31 2.94 10.13
CA GLU A 180 -75.53 4.19 10.16
C GLU A 180 -74.04 3.95 9.91
N LEU A 181 -73.44 2.93 10.54
CA LEU A 181 -72.04 2.58 10.32
C LEU A 181 -71.76 2.13 8.87
N VAL A 182 -72.66 1.37 8.25
CA VAL A 182 -72.54 0.96 6.85
C VAL A 182 -72.66 2.16 5.91
N ARG A 183 -73.57 3.10 6.19
CA ARG A 183 -73.69 4.35 5.43
C ARG A 183 -72.44 5.22 5.57
N ALA A 184 -71.87 5.30 6.78
CA ALA A 184 -70.59 5.96 7.03
C ALA A 184 -69.43 5.28 6.27
N ARG A 185 -69.41 3.94 6.19
CA ARG A 185 -68.39 3.19 5.44
C ARG A 185 -68.42 3.51 3.95
N LEU A 186 -69.60 3.54 3.35
CA LEU A 186 -69.77 3.91 1.93
C LEU A 186 -69.27 5.34 1.67
N GLY A 187 -69.66 6.30 2.52
CA GLY A 187 -69.20 7.69 2.44
C GLY A 187 -67.68 7.83 2.58
N SER A 188 -67.07 7.14 3.54
CA SER A 188 -65.61 7.13 3.71
C SER A 188 -64.88 6.44 2.55
N SER A 189 -65.44 5.37 1.99
CA SER A 189 -64.89 4.69 0.81
C SER A 189 -64.89 5.60 -0.43
N ASP A 190 -65.99 6.32 -0.67
CA ASP A 190 -66.06 7.29 -1.78
C ASP A 190 -65.10 8.47 -1.58
N ALA A 191 -64.94 8.94 -0.34
CA ALA A 191 -63.96 9.97 0.00
C ALA A 191 -62.51 9.50 -0.29
N VAL A 192 -62.16 8.27 0.07
CA VAL A 192 -60.86 7.66 -0.26
C VAL A 192 -60.64 7.59 -1.77
N ARG A 193 -61.66 7.15 -2.54
CA ARG A 193 -61.56 7.07 -4.00
C ARG A 193 -61.29 8.43 -4.62
N MET A 194 -62.06 9.46 -4.26
CA MET A 194 -61.86 10.82 -4.77
C MET A 194 -60.50 11.41 -4.35
N ALA A 195 -60.04 11.12 -3.13
CA ALA A 195 -58.72 11.56 -2.68
C ALA A 195 -57.59 10.92 -3.49
N LYS A 196 -57.71 9.62 -3.82
CA LYS A 196 -56.74 8.90 -4.66
C LYS A 196 -56.73 9.41 -6.10
N GLU A 197 -57.89 9.73 -6.68
CA GLU A 197 -57.96 10.34 -8.01
C GLU A 197 -57.22 11.68 -8.06
N LYS A 198 -57.40 12.54 -7.05
CA LYS A 198 -56.69 13.83 -6.93
C LYS A 198 -55.18 13.66 -6.72
N LEU A 199 -54.75 12.63 -6.00
CA LEU A 199 -53.34 12.29 -5.86
C LEU A 199 -52.75 11.87 -7.20
N ASN A 200 -53.43 10.99 -7.94
CA ASN A 200 -52.99 10.53 -9.25
C ASN A 200 -52.85 11.67 -10.27
N THR A 201 -53.76 12.64 -10.28
CA THR A 201 -53.63 13.81 -11.17
C THR A 201 -52.41 14.67 -10.82
N ALA A 202 -52.17 14.91 -9.53
CA ALA A 202 -51.01 15.67 -9.07
C ALA A 202 -49.68 14.94 -9.38
N GLU A 203 -49.65 13.61 -9.27
CA GLU A 203 -48.48 12.79 -9.61
C GLU A 203 -48.22 12.76 -11.13
N ALA A 204 -49.26 12.74 -11.96
CA ALA A 204 -49.12 12.79 -13.42
C ALA A 204 -48.52 14.14 -13.89
N GLU A 205 -48.99 15.26 -13.34
CA GLU A 205 -48.46 16.59 -13.64
C GLU A 205 -46.98 16.71 -13.22
N LEU A 206 -46.65 16.24 -12.01
CA LEU A 206 -45.28 16.22 -11.51
C LEU A 206 -44.36 15.37 -12.40
N SER A 207 -44.81 14.19 -12.81
CA SER A 207 -44.06 13.31 -13.72
C SER A 207 -43.79 13.98 -15.07
N SER A 208 -44.72 14.78 -15.58
CA SER A 208 -44.52 15.52 -16.84
C SER A 208 -43.40 16.56 -16.74
N ILE A 209 -43.32 17.30 -15.62
CA ILE A 209 -42.25 18.28 -15.38
C ILE A 209 -40.91 17.57 -15.18
N GLU A 210 -40.88 16.45 -14.46
CA GLU A 210 -39.65 15.66 -14.30
C GLU A 210 -39.11 15.12 -15.63
N LYS A 211 -40.00 14.68 -16.53
CA LYS A 211 -39.61 14.29 -17.90
C LYS A 211 -39.06 15.47 -18.70
N ASN A 212 -39.64 16.66 -18.57
CA ASN A 212 -39.14 17.87 -19.23
C ASN A 212 -37.74 18.25 -18.70
N ILE A 213 -37.51 18.20 -17.38
CA ILE A 213 -36.19 18.44 -16.78
C ILE A 213 -35.17 17.43 -17.32
N ALA A 214 -35.52 16.15 -17.37
CA ALA A 214 -34.64 15.10 -17.88
C ALA A 214 -34.31 15.32 -19.37
N ARG A 215 -35.30 15.71 -20.18
CA ARG A 215 -35.12 16.03 -21.60
C ARG A 215 -34.19 17.22 -21.78
N THR A 216 -34.41 18.33 -21.08
CA THR A 216 -33.55 19.53 -21.15
C THR A 216 -32.10 19.21 -20.78
N ARG A 217 -31.88 18.37 -19.76
CA ARG A 217 -30.53 17.89 -19.39
C ARG A 217 -29.89 17.09 -20.52
N SER A 218 -30.63 16.16 -21.13
CA SER A 218 -30.11 15.34 -22.23
C SER A 218 -29.74 16.16 -23.47
N GLU A 219 -30.56 17.15 -23.83
CA GLU A 219 -30.30 18.03 -24.98
C GLU A 219 -29.05 18.89 -24.74
N PHE A 220 -28.87 19.39 -23.51
CA PHE A 220 -27.65 20.11 -23.12
C PHE A 220 -26.42 19.21 -23.18
N GLU A 221 -26.49 17.98 -22.64
CA GLU A 221 -25.36 17.05 -22.71
C GLU A 221 -24.92 16.77 -24.14
N VAL A 222 -25.86 16.60 -25.08
CA VAL A 222 -25.53 16.37 -26.49
C VAL A 222 -24.82 17.58 -27.11
N ARG A 223 -25.31 18.80 -26.83
CA ARG A 223 -24.68 20.04 -27.33
C ARG A 223 -23.31 20.27 -26.70
N ASP A 224 -23.17 20.07 -25.39
CA ASP A 224 -21.91 20.22 -24.67
C ASP A 224 -20.86 19.23 -25.17
N ARG A 225 -21.24 17.96 -25.39
CA ARG A 225 -20.36 16.94 -25.98
C ARG A 225 -19.86 17.37 -27.36
N LYS A 226 -20.74 17.83 -28.24
CA LYS A 226 -20.36 18.30 -29.59
C LYS A 226 -19.37 19.47 -29.54
N LEU A 227 -19.61 20.46 -28.68
CA LEU A 227 -18.70 21.59 -28.54
C LEU A 227 -17.36 21.17 -27.93
N ASN A 228 -17.37 20.27 -26.95
CA ASN A 228 -16.15 19.73 -26.34
C ASN A 228 -15.30 18.96 -27.36
N ASP A 229 -15.93 18.16 -28.23
CA ASP A 229 -15.23 17.46 -29.30
C ASP A 229 -14.63 18.43 -30.33
N ASN A 230 -15.33 19.53 -30.65
CA ASN A 230 -14.79 20.59 -31.50
C ASN A 230 -13.58 21.29 -30.84
N VAL A 231 -13.63 21.57 -29.53
CA VAL A 231 -12.48 22.13 -28.79
C VAL A 231 -11.29 21.18 -28.86
N ARG A 232 -11.50 19.89 -28.64
CA ARG A 232 -10.43 18.87 -28.72
C ARG A 232 -9.79 18.84 -30.10
N ALA A 233 -10.59 18.79 -31.16
CA ALA A 233 -10.10 18.81 -32.54
C ALA A 233 -9.27 20.08 -32.84
N GLN A 234 -9.71 21.25 -32.36
CA GLN A 234 -8.95 22.49 -32.53
C GLN A 234 -7.67 22.52 -31.68
N GLN A 235 -7.68 21.97 -30.47
CA GLN A 235 -6.49 21.85 -29.63
C GLN A 235 -5.44 20.92 -30.27
N GLU A 236 -5.86 19.81 -30.88
CA GLU A 236 -4.99 18.93 -31.64
C GLU A 236 -4.40 19.66 -32.85
N ALA A 237 -5.22 20.37 -33.62
CA ALA A 237 -4.75 21.20 -34.74
C ALA A 237 -3.75 22.28 -34.29
N ALA A 238 -3.95 22.89 -33.11
CA ALA A 238 -3.02 23.85 -32.53
C ALA A 238 -1.68 23.21 -32.14
N ARG A 239 -1.71 22.01 -31.55
CA ARG A 239 -0.50 21.23 -31.22
C ARG A 239 0.29 20.89 -32.48
N ASP A 240 -0.37 20.39 -33.52
CA ASP A 240 0.25 20.07 -34.80
C ASP A 240 0.87 21.32 -35.46
N ALA A 241 0.16 22.44 -35.42
CA ALA A 241 0.68 23.71 -35.93
C ALA A 241 1.91 24.19 -35.14
N ARG A 242 1.93 24.04 -33.80
CA ARG A 242 3.09 24.37 -32.96
C ARG A 242 4.29 23.45 -33.23
N VAL A 243 4.08 22.16 -33.49
CA VAL A 243 5.14 21.24 -33.90
C VAL A 243 5.70 21.67 -35.26
N ARG A 244 4.83 22.01 -36.23
CA ARG A 244 5.28 22.55 -37.52
C ARG A 244 6.09 23.84 -37.35
N HIS A 245 5.66 24.74 -36.47
CA HIS A 245 6.42 25.95 -36.14
C HIS A 245 7.82 25.63 -35.60
N GLN A 246 7.95 24.67 -34.68
CA GLN A 246 9.25 24.22 -34.15
C GLN A 246 10.13 23.58 -35.23
N THR A 247 9.57 22.72 -36.07
CA THR A 247 10.34 22.11 -37.16
C THR A 247 10.84 23.14 -38.19
N VAL A 248 10.07 24.19 -38.47
CA VAL A 248 10.52 25.30 -39.32
C VAL A 248 11.66 26.06 -38.64
N GLU A 249 11.57 26.31 -37.33
CA GLU A 249 12.68 26.92 -36.55
C GLU A 249 13.96 26.07 -36.60
N GLU A 250 13.86 24.75 -36.42
CA GLU A 250 15.01 23.85 -36.50
C GLU A 250 15.64 23.82 -37.90
N ARG A 251 14.83 23.92 -38.95
CA ARG A 251 15.29 23.99 -40.35
C ARG A 251 16.11 25.26 -40.66
N LYS A 252 16.00 26.31 -39.84
CA LYS A 252 16.83 27.53 -40.00
C LYS A 252 18.24 27.38 -39.44
N ASN A 253 18.44 26.49 -38.46
CA ASN A 253 19.74 26.31 -37.77
C ASN A 253 20.94 26.07 -38.71
N PRO A 254 20.83 25.25 -39.77
CA PRO A 254 21.94 25.05 -40.70
C PRO A 254 22.37 26.33 -41.43
N ALA A 255 21.40 27.16 -41.84
CA ALA A 255 21.68 28.44 -42.51
C ALA A 255 22.23 29.48 -41.52
N TYR A 256 21.75 29.53 -40.27
CA TYR A 256 22.38 30.36 -39.24
C TYR A 256 23.81 29.90 -38.93
N LEU A 257 24.07 28.59 -38.90
CA LEU A 257 25.41 28.05 -38.66
C LEU A 257 26.40 28.44 -39.77
N SER A 258 26.00 28.34 -41.05
CA SER A 258 26.88 28.72 -42.18
C SER A 258 27.17 30.22 -42.18
N ILE A 259 26.14 31.05 -41.96
CA ILE A 259 26.30 32.50 -41.83
C ILE A 259 27.24 32.84 -40.68
N GLY A 260 27.00 32.30 -39.48
CA GLY A 260 27.82 32.57 -38.31
C GLY A 260 29.27 32.11 -38.46
N ARG A 261 29.51 30.98 -39.14
CA ARG A 261 30.86 30.54 -39.49
C ARG A 261 31.59 31.54 -40.36
N HIS A 262 30.90 32.07 -41.38
CA HIS A 262 31.44 33.05 -42.31
C HIS A 262 31.72 34.40 -41.62
N LEU A 263 30.80 34.87 -40.78
CA LEU A 263 30.98 36.10 -39.99
C LEU A 263 32.15 35.99 -39.01
N ALA A 264 32.26 34.87 -38.28
CA ALA A 264 33.40 34.61 -37.42
C ALA A 264 34.72 34.44 -38.20
N ALA A 265 34.68 33.98 -39.46
CA ALA A 265 35.89 33.89 -40.30
C ALA A 265 36.34 35.25 -40.85
N LYS A 266 35.39 36.14 -41.17
CA LYS A 266 35.63 37.50 -41.65
C LYS A 266 35.78 38.53 -40.53
N ALA A 267 35.73 38.10 -39.27
CA ALA A 267 35.77 38.95 -38.08
C ALA A 267 34.71 40.07 -38.06
N VAL A 268 33.52 39.79 -38.59
CA VAL A 268 32.41 40.76 -38.66
C VAL A 268 31.43 40.55 -37.50
N ALA A 269 31.33 41.55 -36.63
CA ALA A 269 30.48 41.50 -35.46
C ALA A 269 29.08 42.10 -35.75
N PRO A 270 27.99 41.50 -35.23
CA PRO A 270 26.68 42.14 -35.22
C PRO A 270 26.71 43.40 -34.35
N PRO A 271 26.11 44.53 -34.78
CA PRO A 271 26.13 45.81 -34.07
C PRO A 271 25.43 45.72 -32.71
N ASN A 272 24.39 44.88 -32.60
CA ASN A 272 23.61 44.71 -31.38
C ASN A 272 24.24 43.70 -30.40
N ALA A 273 25.23 42.90 -30.85
CA ALA A 273 25.78 41.80 -30.06
C ALA A 273 27.26 41.49 -30.40
N PRO A 274 28.20 42.43 -30.18
CA PRO A 274 29.61 42.22 -30.50
C PRO A 274 30.28 41.12 -29.65
N HIS A 275 29.72 40.85 -28.46
CA HIS A 275 30.20 39.81 -27.56
C HIS A 275 30.08 38.39 -28.16
N LEU A 276 29.13 38.15 -29.07
CA LEU A 276 28.93 36.84 -29.71
C LEU A 276 30.11 36.46 -30.62
N LEU A 277 30.72 37.46 -31.27
CA LEU A 277 31.91 37.24 -32.09
C LEU A 277 33.11 36.87 -31.21
N ALA A 278 33.32 37.61 -30.13
CA ALA A 278 34.37 37.31 -29.16
C ALA A 278 34.19 35.91 -28.54
N GLU A 279 32.96 35.51 -28.25
CA GLU A 279 32.65 34.18 -27.76
C GLU A 279 32.95 33.09 -28.80
N ALA A 280 32.53 33.28 -30.07
CA ALA A 280 32.84 32.33 -31.13
C ALA A 280 34.35 32.15 -31.34
N HIS A 281 35.14 33.24 -31.32
CA HIS A 281 36.60 33.17 -31.41
C HIS A 281 37.24 32.43 -30.22
N ARG A 282 36.85 32.76 -28.99
CA ARG A 282 37.32 32.05 -27.78
C ARG A 282 37.05 30.56 -27.86
N ARG A 283 35.87 30.17 -28.38
CA ARG A 283 35.50 28.76 -28.55
C ARG A 283 36.28 28.08 -29.67
N ARG A 284 36.60 28.77 -30.77
CA ARG A 284 37.49 28.27 -31.82
C ARG A 284 38.90 28.01 -31.28
N GLU A 285 39.47 28.98 -30.56
CA GLU A 285 40.79 28.85 -29.92
C GLU A 285 40.82 27.67 -28.92
N ALA A 286 39.77 27.51 -28.11
CA ALA A 286 39.66 26.38 -27.18
C ALA A 286 39.60 25.03 -27.92
N VAL A 287 38.88 24.94 -29.05
CA VAL A 287 38.85 23.73 -29.88
C VAL A 287 40.23 23.43 -30.49
N ASP A 288 40.94 24.46 -30.97
CA ASP A 288 42.27 24.31 -31.56
C ASP A 288 43.32 23.87 -30.53
N GLN A 289 43.30 24.45 -29.32
CA GLN A 289 44.13 24.01 -28.19
C GLN A 289 43.88 22.54 -27.83
N LEU A 290 42.61 22.11 -27.81
CA LEU A 290 42.26 20.70 -27.55
C LEU A 290 42.68 19.76 -28.69
N LEU A 291 42.70 20.24 -29.94
CA LEU A 291 43.22 19.49 -31.08
C LEU A 291 44.74 19.33 -31.00
N GLN A 292 45.48 20.39 -30.64
CA GLN A 292 46.93 20.34 -30.41
C GLN A 292 47.28 19.40 -29.25
N HIS A 293 46.62 19.54 -28.11
CA HIS A 293 46.81 18.64 -26.97
C HIS A 293 46.47 17.17 -27.31
N ARG A 294 45.50 16.93 -28.19
CA ARG A 294 45.22 15.57 -28.70
C ARG A 294 46.36 15.03 -29.55
N ALA A 295 46.99 15.86 -30.37
CA ALA A 295 48.15 15.48 -31.18
C ALA A 295 49.36 15.14 -30.28
N GLU A 296 49.66 15.94 -29.26
CA GLU A 296 50.70 15.68 -28.27
C GLU A 296 50.47 14.37 -27.49
N LEU A 297 49.23 14.10 -27.06
CA LEU A 297 48.91 12.83 -26.40
C LEU A 297 49.06 11.62 -27.32
N SER A 298 48.96 11.81 -28.64
CA SER A 298 49.16 10.74 -29.62
C SER A 298 50.64 10.41 -29.82
N THR A 299 51.51 11.43 -29.83
CA THR A 299 52.97 11.25 -29.91
C THR A 299 53.54 10.67 -28.62
N LEU A 300 53.04 11.07 -27.46
CA LEU A 300 53.43 10.47 -26.17
C LEU A 300 53.03 9.00 -26.04
N SER A 301 51.96 8.58 -26.71
CA SER A 301 51.48 7.19 -26.69
C SER A 301 52.28 6.28 -27.63
N SER A 302 52.83 6.81 -28.73
CA SER A 302 53.63 6.01 -29.67
C SER A 302 55.00 5.63 -29.12
N GLN A 303 55.49 6.34 -28.10
CA GLN A 303 56.77 6.08 -27.43
C GLN A 303 56.73 5.00 -26.33
N VAL A 304 55.56 4.41 -26.04
CA VAL A 304 55.40 3.41 -24.98
C VAL A 304 55.73 2.00 -25.48
N ASP A 305 56.52 1.24 -24.72
CA ASP A 305 56.87 -0.15 -25.03
C ASP A 305 55.62 -1.07 -24.97
N LYS A 306 55.33 -1.71 -26.11
CA LYS A 306 54.18 -2.59 -26.30
C LYS A 306 54.31 -3.93 -25.57
N GLN A 307 55.54 -4.41 -25.32
CA GLN A 307 55.74 -5.72 -24.67
C GLN A 307 55.47 -5.65 -23.16
N GLU A 308 55.92 -4.59 -22.50
CA GLU A 308 55.61 -4.34 -21.08
C GLU A 308 54.12 -4.14 -20.84
N LEU A 309 53.45 -3.48 -21.78
CA LEU A 309 52.01 -3.22 -21.70
C LEU A 309 51.17 -4.52 -21.73
N ARG A 310 51.58 -5.52 -22.53
CA ARG A 310 50.91 -6.84 -22.56
C ARG A 310 51.02 -7.56 -21.22
N LYS A 311 52.20 -7.54 -20.60
CA LYS A 311 52.44 -8.15 -19.27
C LYS A 311 51.59 -7.49 -18.18
N PHE A 312 51.43 -6.18 -18.24
CA PHE A 312 50.57 -5.42 -17.33
C PHE A 312 49.08 -5.77 -17.47
N TYR A 313 48.56 -5.81 -18.70
CA TYR A 313 47.15 -6.19 -18.92
C TYR A 313 46.85 -7.62 -18.49
N PHE A 314 47.79 -8.54 -18.74
CA PHE A 314 47.67 -9.92 -18.26
C PHE A 314 47.57 -9.98 -16.74
N SER A 315 48.44 -9.24 -16.02
CA SER A 315 48.42 -9.18 -14.56
C SER A 315 47.10 -8.59 -14.00
N ILE A 316 46.60 -7.50 -14.57
CA ILE A 316 45.31 -6.92 -14.15
C ILE A 316 44.15 -7.89 -14.43
N PHE A 317 44.14 -8.51 -15.60
CA PHE A 317 43.10 -9.48 -15.97
C PHE A 317 43.06 -10.66 -14.99
N SER A 318 44.22 -11.21 -14.62
CA SER A 318 44.29 -12.28 -13.61
C SER A 318 43.73 -11.85 -12.25
N VAL A 319 44.01 -10.62 -11.80
CA VAL A 319 43.47 -10.08 -10.54
C VAL A 319 41.96 -9.88 -10.62
N LEU A 320 41.44 -9.38 -11.74
CA LEU A 320 40.00 -9.19 -11.94
C LEU A 320 39.24 -10.51 -12.01
N VAL A 321 39.82 -11.54 -12.63
CA VAL A 321 39.25 -12.90 -12.64
C VAL A 321 39.18 -13.45 -11.22
N LEU A 322 40.25 -13.30 -10.44
CA LEU A 322 40.25 -13.70 -9.02
C LEU A 322 39.17 -12.94 -8.23
N LEU A 323 39.05 -11.64 -8.43
CA LEU A 323 38.02 -10.81 -7.77
C LEU A 323 36.61 -11.26 -8.17
N ALA A 324 36.38 -11.57 -9.45
CA ALA A 324 35.10 -12.06 -9.94
C ALA A 324 34.73 -13.39 -9.28
N PHE A 325 35.67 -14.33 -9.14
CA PHE A 325 35.45 -15.57 -8.38
C PHE A 325 35.11 -15.29 -6.92
N THR A 326 35.83 -14.39 -6.24
CA THR A 326 35.52 -14.04 -4.85
C THR A 326 34.16 -13.36 -4.70
N LEU A 327 33.77 -12.47 -5.63
CA LEU A 327 32.47 -11.82 -5.64
C LEU A 327 31.35 -12.82 -5.91
N LEU A 328 31.54 -13.80 -6.79
CA LEU A 328 30.57 -14.85 -7.05
C LEU A 328 30.29 -15.67 -5.79
N VAL A 329 31.34 -16.05 -5.06
CA VAL A 329 31.23 -16.77 -3.78
C VAL A 329 30.51 -15.94 -2.71
N VAL A 330 30.77 -14.63 -2.65
CA VAL A 330 30.11 -13.72 -1.68
C VAL A 330 28.65 -13.44 -2.07
N PHE A 331 28.33 -13.24 -3.36
CA PHE A 331 26.96 -12.99 -3.82
C PHE A 331 26.07 -14.24 -3.79
N GLN A 332 26.64 -15.44 -3.87
CA GLN A 332 25.91 -16.69 -3.64
C GLN A 332 25.53 -16.92 -2.18
N SER A 333 26.10 -16.15 -1.23
CA SER A 333 25.65 -16.19 0.17
C SER A 333 24.40 -15.29 0.34
N PRO A 334 23.21 -15.84 0.66
CA PRO A 334 21.99 -15.05 0.77
C PRO A 334 22.10 -14.04 1.94
N ARG A 335 21.81 -12.77 1.66
CA ARG A 335 21.70 -11.74 2.72
C ARG A 335 20.46 -12.01 3.57
N GLY A 336 20.67 -12.20 4.88
CA GLY A 336 19.60 -12.24 5.88
C GLY A 336 19.10 -13.61 6.32
N ARG A 337 19.74 -14.72 5.91
CA ARG A 337 19.37 -16.06 6.38
C ARG A 337 19.85 -16.27 7.83
N GLU A 338 18.97 -16.71 8.71
CA GLU A 338 19.31 -17.20 10.05
C GLU A 338 19.99 -18.57 9.88
N TRP A 339 21.25 -18.70 10.32
CA TRP A 339 22.04 -19.94 10.17
C TRP A 339 21.74 -20.84 11.37
N LEU A 340 20.59 -21.52 11.30
CA LEU A 340 20.08 -22.38 12.37
C LEU A 340 20.29 -23.87 12.02
N PRO A 341 20.38 -24.77 13.00
CA PRO A 341 20.43 -26.21 12.75
C PRO A 341 19.17 -26.72 12.06
N GLN A 342 19.31 -27.71 11.17
CA GLN A 342 18.19 -28.28 10.39
C GLN A 342 17.05 -28.84 11.26
N GLU A 343 17.36 -29.30 12.45
CA GLU A 343 16.42 -29.90 13.42
C GLU A 343 15.59 -28.86 14.20
N THR A 344 15.75 -27.57 13.91
CA THR A 344 14.96 -26.51 14.58
C THR A 344 13.47 -26.66 14.26
N ASP A 345 12.65 -26.76 15.30
CA ASP A 345 11.20 -26.92 15.21
C ASP A 345 10.47 -25.59 15.37
N THR A 346 10.92 -24.75 16.30
CA THR A 346 10.27 -23.47 16.62
C THR A 346 11.26 -22.32 16.58
N ILE A 347 10.87 -21.19 16.01
CA ILE A 347 11.67 -19.97 15.93
C ILE A 347 10.85 -18.82 16.50
N LEU A 348 11.38 -18.20 17.54
CA LEU A 348 10.91 -16.93 18.11
C LEU A 348 11.90 -15.84 17.71
N SER A 349 11.45 -14.83 16.96
CA SER A 349 12.26 -13.66 16.59
C SER A 349 11.65 -12.40 17.20
N ILE A 350 12.50 -11.59 17.81
CA ILE A 350 12.14 -10.30 18.41
C ILE A 350 12.91 -9.22 17.67
N ASN A 351 12.19 -8.31 17.03
CA ASN A 351 12.76 -7.15 16.38
C ASN A 351 12.89 -6.02 17.40
N ALA A 352 14.11 -5.78 17.90
CA ALA A 352 14.38 -4.82 18.95
C ALA A 352 14.01 -3.39 18.53
N ASP A 353 14.17 -3.03 17.25
CA ASP A 353 13.83 -1.72 16.72
C ASP A 353 12.32 -1.45 16.78
N GLN A 354 11.52 -2.42 16.36
CA GLN A 354 10.05 -2.31 16.38
C GLN A 354 9.49 -2.41 17.81
N PHE A 355 10.10 -3.26 18.64
CA PHE A 355 9.73 -3.41 20.04
C PHE A 355 9.98 -2.13 20.84
N GLU A 356 11.09 -1.42 20.58
CA GLU A 356 11.41 -0.12 21.20
C GLU A 356 10.58 1.05 20.67
N ARG A 357 10.10 0.99 19.42
CA ARG A 357 9.21 2.03 18.88
C ARG A 357 7.81 1.97 19.48
N ALA A 358 7.36 0.79 19.91
CA ALA A 358 6.08 0.62 20.56
C ALA A 358 6.08 1.25 21.96
N ASN A 359 5.04 2.02 22.28
CA ASN A 359 4.89 2.63 23.60
C ASN A 359 4.43 1.62 24.66
N LEU A 360 3.75 0.53 24.27
CA LEU A 360 3.21 -0.48 25.18
C LEU A 360 4.29 -1.26 25.92
N PRO A 361 5.32 -1.82 25.24
CA PRO A 361 6.35 -2.58 25.93
C PRO A 361 7.19 -1.74 26.90
N LYS A 362 7.35 -0.43 26.64
CA LYS A 362 8.02 0.50 27.56
C LYS A 362 7.23 0.70 28.86
N ARG A 363 5.90 0.64 28.81
CA ARG A 363 5.05 0.66 30.02
C ARG A 363 5.18 -0.66 30.76
N TRP A 364 5.02 -1.78 30.06
CA TRP A 364 5.06 -3.11 30.66
C TRP A 364 6.44 -3.49 31.23
N GLN A 365 7.55 -3.04 30.64
CA GLN A 365 8.88 -3.23 31.22
C GLN A 365 9.04 -2.58 32.60
N LYS A 366 8.35 -1.46 32.87
CA LYS A 366 8.34 -0.83 34.19
C LYS A 366 7.52 -1.64 35.19
N ASP A 367 6.39 -2.17 34.73
CA ASP A 367 5.46 -2.93 35.56
C ASP A 367 5.95 -4.36 35.85
N GLN A 368 6.74 -4.96 34.93
CA GLN A 368 7.28 -6.31 35.02
C GLN A 368 8.73 -6.39 34.49
N PRO A 369 9.73 -6.22 35.36
CA PRO A 369 11.14 -6.18 34.94
C PRO A 369 11.67 -7.53 34.41
N LYS A 370 10.99 -8.64 34.70
CA LYS A 370 11.38 -10.00 34.25
C LYS A 370 10.91 -10.34 32.83
N LEU A 371 9.94 -9.61 32.28
CA LEU A 371 9.35 -9.89 30.97
C LEU A 371 10.39 -9.85 29.85
N TRP A 372 11.18 -8.77 29.81
CA TRP A 372 12.17 -8.56 28.75
C TRP A 372 13.31 -9.59 28.78
N PRO A 373 13.98 -9.86 29.92
CA PRO A 373 14.93 -10.96 30.04
C PRO A 373 14.35 -12.32 29.65
N GLY A 374 13.09 -12.62 30.03
CA GLY A 374 12.44 -13.88 29.68
C GLY A 374 12.19 -14.03 28.18
N LEU A 375 11.87 -12.94 27.48
CA LEU A 375 11.67 -12.93 26.03
C LEU A 375 12.97 -13.14 25.25
N ILE A 376 14.06 -12.47 25.64
CA ILE A 376 15.35 -12.48 24.90
C ILE A 376 16.31 -13.58 25.36
N GLY A 377 16.00 -14.30 26.43
CA GLY A 377 16.72 -15.49 26.89
C GLY A 377 18.19 -15.21 27.20
N ALA A 378 19.08 -16.12 26.76
CA ALA A 378 20.51 -16.07 27.02
C ALA A 378 21.19 -14.77 26.53
N ALA A 379 20.60 -14.08 25.54
CA ALA A 379 21.12 -12.81 25.05
C ALA A 379 21.19 -11.72 26.14
N ALA A 380 20.33 -11.79 27.17
CA ALA A 380 20.35 -10.85 28.29
C ALA A 380 21.65 -10.89 29.11
N SER A 381 22.37 -12.01 29.06
CA SER A 381 23.57 -12.28 29.86
C SER A 381 24.88 -11.88 29.17
N VAL A 382 24.82 -11.29 27.97
CA VAL A 382 26.00 -10.88 27.17
C VAL A 382 26.58 -9.55 27.70
N PRO A 383 27.84 -9.53 28.16
CA PRO A 383 28.47 -8.31 28.67
C PRO A 383 28.56 -7.21 27.60
N GLY A 384 28.30 -5.96 28.02
CA GLY A 384 28.47 -4.78 27.18
C GLY A 384 27.46 -4.63 26.03
N LEU A 385 26.53 -5.60 25.86
CA LEU A 385 25.47 -5.57 24.86
C LEU A 385 24.20 -4.99 25.46
N LYS A 386 23.84 -3.75 25.09
CA LYS A 386 22.54 -3.18 25.46
C LYS A 386 21.53 -3.50 24.37
N LEU A 387 20.79 -4.60 24.49
CA LEU A 387 19.92 -5.13 23.44
C LEU A 387 18.95 -4.09 22.83
N SER A 388 18.37 -3.18 23.63
CA SER A 388 17.49 -2.11 23.14
C SER A 388 18.17 -1.08 22.21
N ARG A 389 19.50 -0.94 22.30
CA ARG A 389 20.28 0.04 21.51
C ARG A 389 21.19 -0.61 20.48
N ASP A 390 21.73 -1.78 20.83
CA ASP A 390 22.84 -2.42 20.14
C ASP A 390 22.39 -3.62 19.30
N ALA A 391 21.22 -4.21 19.55
CA ALA A 391 20.66 -5.28 18.73
C ALA A 391 19.58 -4.76 17.77
N VAL A 392 19.50 -5.38 16.60
CA VAL A 392 18.40 -5.25 15.65
C VAL A 392 17.38 -6.35 15.90
N ARG A 393 17.88 -7.58 16.11
CA ARG A 393 17.04 -8.77 16.23
C ARG A 393 17.67 -9.77 17.17
N VAL A 394 16.82 -10.43 17.95
CA VAL A 394 17.17 -11.60 18.76
C VAL A 394 16.31 -12.76 18.26
N THR A 395 16.96 -13.84 17.83
CA THR A 395 16.31 -15.06 17.37
C THR A 395 16.60 -16.17 18.36
N ARG A 396 15.55 -16.81 18.86
CA ARG A 396 15.58 -17.99 19.73
C ARG A 396 14.98 -19.14 18.94
N ALA A 397 15.79 -20.13 18.64
CA ALA A 397 15.42 -21.30 17.88
C ALA A 397 15.45 -22.52 18.78
N LEU A 398 14.38 -23.29 18.80
CA LEU A 398 14.21 -24.43 19.69
C LEU A 398 14.03 -25.71 18.90
N THR A 399 14.65 -26.77 19.38
CA THR A 399 14.45 -28.15 18.91
C THR A 399 14.09 -29.01 20.11
N THR A 400 13.20 -29.97 19.89
CA THR A 400 12.82 -30.94 20.92
C THR A 400 13.33 -32.32 20.49
N ASN A 401 14.17 -32.95 21.30
CA ASN A 401 14.66 -34.29 20.99
C ASN A 401 13.59 -35.36 21.28
N GLU A 402 13.83 -36.60 20.83
CA GLU A 402 12.91 -37.74 21.02
C GLU A 402 12.64 -38.05 22.51
N THR A 403 13.58 -37.69 23.39
CA THR A 403 13.45 -37.82 24.85
C THR A 403 12.64 -36.68 25.50
N GLY A 404 12.24 -35.67 24.74
CA GLY A 404 11.43 -34.53 25.19
C GLY A 404 12.22 -33.37 25.80
N GLU A 405 13.55 -33.40 25.77
CA GLU A 405 14.40 -32.28 26.18
C GLU A 405 14.48 -31.22 25.09
N THR A 406 14.42 -29.95 25.50
CA THR A 406 14.45 -28.81 24.59
C THR A 406 15.84 -28.18 24.55
N ARG A 407 16.43 -28.06 23.36
CA ARG A 407 17.67 -27.30 23.15
C ARG A 407 17.36 -25.95 22.51
N GLU A 408 18.05 -24.89 22.96
CA GLU A 408 17.78 -23.51 22.57
C GLU A 408 19.01 -22.85 21.93
N PHE A 409 18.92 -22.57 20.63
CA PHE A 409 19.93 -21.87 19.85
C PHE A 409 19.59 -20.38 19.76
N ASN A 410 20.45 -19.51 20.29
CA ASN A 410 20.21 -18.06 20.25
C ASN A 410 21.17 -17.35 19.31
N LEU A 411 20.61 -16.51 18.43
CA LEU A 411 21.33 -15.61 17.56
C LEU A 411 20.96 -14.17 17.89
N VAL A 412 21.97 -13.31 18.01
CA VAL A 412 21.79 -11.87 18.19
C VAL A 412 22.42 -11.13 17.02
N GLU A 413 21.58 -10.40 16.29
CA GLU A 413 22.01 -9.52 15.21
C GLU A 413 22.20 -8.10 15.75
N ALA A 414 23.44 -7.59 15.66
CA ALA A 414 23.80 -6.28 16.16
C ALA A 414 23.56 -5.18 15.11
N ARG A 415 23.13 -4.00 15.59
CA ARG A 415 22.85 -2.80 14.79
C ARG A 415 24.11 -2.15 14.26
N ARG A 416 25.21 -2.27 15.00
CA ARG A 416 26.54 -1.77 14.65
C ARG A 416 27.52 -2.94 14.69
N GLY A 417 28.72 -2.75 14.12
CA GLY A 417 29.76 -3.77 14.17
C GLY A 417 30.02 -4.28 15.60
N LEU A 418 30.26 -5.59 15.72
CA LEU A 418 30.39 -6.29 17.01
C LEU A 418 31.67 -5.96 17.79
N SER A 419 32.57 -5.14 17.25
CA SER A 419 33.92 -4.92 17.81
C SER A 419 33.91 -4.47 19.27
N LYS A 420 32.95 -3.62 19.67
CA LYS A 420 32.82 -3.15 21.06
C LYS A 420 32.39 -4.27 22.01
N VAL A 421 31.44 -5.10 21.59
CA VAL A 421 30.90 -6.22 22.39
C VAL A 421 31.97 -7.31 22.52
N ILE A 422 32.65 -7.66 21.43
CA ILE A 422 33.76 -8.63 21.45
C ILE A 422 34.91 -8.15 22.34
N ARG A 423 35.26 -6.85 22.29
CA ARG A 423 36.25 -6.29 23.21
C ARG A 423 35.80 -6.42 24.67
N ALA A 424 34.56 -6.06 24.99
CA ALA A 424 34.02 -6.18 26.35
C ALA A 424 34.03 -7.64 26.87
N ILE A 425 33.68 -8.62 26.02
CA ILE A 425 33.75 -10.05 26.37
C ILE A 425 35.21 -10.49 26.55
N SER A 426 36.11 -10.03 25.69
CA SER A 426 37.53 -10.40 25.76
C SER A 426 38.26 -9.80 26.96
N ASP A 427 37.82 -8.63 27.43
CA ASP A 427 38.39 -7.93 28.60
C ASP A 427 37.78 -8.46 29.92
N ASP A 428 36.67 -9.20 29.85
CA ASP A 428 36.00 -9.80 31.01
C ASP A 428 36.71 -11.08 31.45
N LYS A 429 37.29 -11.05 32.66
CA LYS A 429 38.04 -12.16 33.26
C LYS A 429 37.20 -13.41 33.52
N THR A 430 35.87 -13.30 33.51
CA THR A 430 34.97 -14.44 33.70
C THR A 430 34.87 -15.32 32.45
N PHE A 431 35.29 -14.81 31.29
CA PHE A 431 35.31 -15.56 30.04
C PHE A 431 36.68 -16.16 29.74
N GLN A 432 36.68 -17.41 29.28
CA GLN A 432 37.85 -18.10 28.74
C GLN A 432 37.66 -18.29 27.24
N LYS A 433 38.66 -17.89 26.46
CA LYS A 433 38.62 -18.04 25.00
C LYS A 433 39.07 -19.45 24.62
N ARG A 434 38.16 -20.23 24.04
CA ARG A 434 38.40 -21.59 23.53
C ARG A 434 38.65 -21.55 22.02
N PRO A 435 39.77 -22.11 21.53
CA PRO A 435 39.98 -22.29 20.09
C PRO A 435 39.18 -23.51 19.62
N GLY A 436 37.97 -23.30 19.08
CA GLY A 436 37.11 -24.36 18.55
C GLY A 436 36.81 -24.15 17.06
N SER A 437 36.89 -25.22 16.26
CA SER A 437 36.36 -25.33 14.89
C SER A 437 36.60 -24.15 13.93
N GLY A 438 37.62 -23.32 14.11
CA GLY A 438 37.95 -22.20 13.20
C GLY A 438 37.32 -20.83 13.53
N LEU A 439 36.46 -20.72 14.55
CA LEU A 439 35.95 -19.43 15.06
C LEU A 439 36.21 -19.30 16.58
N PRO A 440 36.54 -18.10 17.09
CA PRO A 440 36.73 -17.91 18.53
C PRO A 440 35.41 -18.04 19.30
N VAL A 441 35.40 -18.91 20.31
CA VAL A 441 34.30 -19.07 21.28
C VAL A 441 34.79 -18.59 22.65
N TRP A 442 33.98 -17.79 23.34
CA TRP A 442 34.25 -17.31 24.69
C TRP A 442 33.26 -17.97 25.64
N GLU A 443 33.76 -18.62 26.68
CA GLU A 443 32.97 -19.44 27.60
C GLU A 443 33.09 -18.93 29.05
N ARG A 444 31.96 -18.82 29.74
CA ARG A 444 31.84 -18.42 31.14
C ARG A 444 31.08 -19.51 31.88
N ARG A 445 31.74 -20.12 32.88
CA ARG A 445 31.16 -21.18 33.71
C ARG A 445 29.97 -20.68 34.55
N PRO A 446 28.97 -21.54 34.86
CA PRO A 446 28.89 -22.95 34.49
C PRO A 446 28.48 -23.19 33.02
N ASP A 447 27.44 -22.52 32.49
CA ASP A 447 26.82 -22.92 31.21
C ASP A 447 26.53 -21.73 30.27
N PHE A 448 27.53 -20.89 29.97
CA PHE A 448 27.34 -19.76 29.07
C PHE A 448 28.50 -19.61 28.08
N ALA A 449 28.19 -19.51 26.80
CA ALA A 449 29.15 -19.29 25.73
C ALA A 449 28.66 -18.23 24.74
N VAL A 450 29.61 -17.59 24.07
CA VAL A 450 29.36 -16.62 23.01
C VAL A 450 30.36 -16.84 21.87
N ALA A 451 29.89 -16.81 20.63
CA ALA A 451 30.74 -16.88 19.45
C ALA A 451 30.34 -15.86 18.38
N ARG A 452 31.32 -15.30 17.67
CA ARG A 452 31.03 -14.46 16.51
C ARG A 452 30.85 -15.31 15.27
N VAL A 453 29.60 -15.56 14.90
CA VAL A 453 29.25 -16.35 13.71
C VAL A 453 29.06 -15.49 12.45
N GLY A 454 28.95 -14.17 12.57
CA GLY A 454 28.79 -13.29 11.41
C GLY A 454 29.51 -11.95 11.54
N PRO A 455 29.51 -11.11 10.47
CA PRO A 455 30.01 -9.75 10.57
C PRO A 455 29.29 -8.94 11.65
N ALA A 456 27.98 -9.17 11.82
CA ALA A 456 27.11 -8.53 12.80
C ALA A 456 26.30 -9.52 13.66
N THR A 457 26.62 -10.82 13.65
CA THR A 457 25.81 -11.85 14.34
C THR A 457 26.63 -12.58 15.40
N LEU A 458 26.06 -12.70 16.60
CA LEU A 458 26.57 -13.50 17.72
C LEU A 458 25.70 -14.75 17.91
N ALA A 459 26.33 -15.89 18.17
CA ALA A 459 25.70 -17.04 18.79
C ALA A 459 25.89 -16.94 20.30
N VAL A 460 24.84 -17.21 21.07
CA VAL A 460 24.83 -17.08 22.54
C VAL A 460 24.02 -18.24 23.14
N GLY A 461 24.43 -18.78 24.27
CA GLY A 461 23.69 -19.88 24.90
C GLY A 461 24.59 -20.76 25.74
N ALA A 462 24.20 -22.01 25.94
CA ALA A 462 25.10 -23.00 26.52
C ALA A 462 26.20 -23.40 25.51
N PRO A 463 27.34 -23.93 25.99
CA PRO A 463 28.52 -24.20 25.16
C PRO A 463 28.22 -25.09 23.95
N ASP A 464 27.46 -26.17 24.13
CA ASP A 464 27.18 -27.15 23.08
C ASP A 464 26.29 -26.57 21.96
N GLU A 465 25.30 -25.74 22.32
CA GLU A 465 24.44 -25.04 21.37
C GLU A 465 25.22 -24.00 20.54
N VAL A 466 26.15 -23.29 21.18
CA VAL A 466 27.00 -22.30 20.49
C VAL A 466 27.97 -22.98 19.54
N ASP A 467 28.56 -24.10 19.94
CA ASP A 467 29.45 -24.89 19.09
C ASP A 467 28.71 -25.43 17.86
N GLU A 468 27.48 -25.89 18.05
CA GLU A 468 26.64 -26.33 16.94
C GLU A 468 26.32 -25.21 15.94
N LEU A 469 25.99 -24.00 16.42
CA LEU A 469 25.79 -22.83 15.56
C LEU A 469 27.07 -22.43 14.79
N VAL A 470 28.24 -22.58 15.41
CA VAL A 470 29.54 -22.37 14.75
C VAL A 470 29.73 -23.39 13.63
N LEU A 471 29.45 -24.67 13.87
CA LEU A 471 29.58 -25.72 12.85
C LEU A 471 28.62 -25.52 11.67
N VAL A 472 27.37 -25.13 11.94
CA VAL A 472 26.39 -24.78 10.89
C VAL A 472 26.90 -23.60 10.08
N ARG A 473 27.45 -22.57 10.73
CA ARG A 473 27.96 -21.38 10.05
C ARG A 473 29.12 -21.67 9.10
N LEU A 474 29.97 -22.61 9.47
CA LEU A 474 31.11 -23.02 8.66
C LEU A 474 30.73 -23.99 7.53
N GLY A 475 29.47 -24.41 7.48
CA GLY A 475 28.98 -25.39 6.50
C GLY A 475 29.43 -26.82 6.82
N ILE A 476 29.86 -27.10 8.05
CA ILE A 476 30.25 -28.44 8.51
C ILE A 476 28.99 -29.25 8.87
N LYS A 477 28.03 -28.62 9.56
CA LYS A 477 26.70 -29.18 9.82
C LYS A 477 25.66 -28.58 8.87
N PRO A 478 24.60 -29.33 8.51
CA PRO A 478 23.57 -28.83 7.61
C PRO A 478 22.83 -27.64 8.22
N ASP A 479 22.72 -26.56 7.45
CA ASP A 479 21.88 -25.43 7.79
C ASP A 479 20.41 -25.79 7.58
N LEU A 480 19.55 -25.12 8.33
CA LEU A 480 18.13 -25.13 8.11
C LEU A 480 17.83 -24.51 6.73
N LYS A 481 17.80 -25.37 5.71
CA LYS A 481 17.48 -24.98 4.34
C LYS A 481 16.00 -24.79 4.19
N ILE A 482 15.52 -23.61 4.56
CA ILE A 482 14.12 -23.28 4.38
C ILE A 482 13.92 -22.80 2.94
N THR A 483 13.28 -23.64 2.13
CA THR A 483 12.94 -23.39 0.73
C THR A 483 11.43 -23.59 0.55
N GLY A 484 10.74 -22.59 -0.01
CA GLY A 484 9.32 -22.69 -0.37
C GLY A 484 8.54 -21.38 -0.20
N GLN A 485 7.54 -21.18 -1.06
CA GLN A 485 6.72 -19.96 -1.14
C GLN A 485 6.06 -19.55 0.19
N LEU A 486 5.74 -20.52 1.06
CA LEU A 486 5.11 -20.27 2.36
C LEU A 486 6.11 -19.67 3.37
N PHE A 487 7.37 -20.08 3.31
CA PHE A 487 8.38 -19.56 4.23
C PHE A 487 8.89 -18.19 3.82
N ASP A 488 8.93 -17.90 2.51
CA ASP A 488 9.14 -16.54 2.03
C ASP A 488 8.06 -15.58 2.57
N ARG A 489 6.83 -16.08 2.75
CA ARG A 489 5.75 -15.32 3.42
C ARG A 489 5.96 -15.18 4.92
N PHE A 490 6.43 -16.22 5.61
CA PHE A 490 6.82 -16.12 7.03
C PHE A 490 8.00 -15.16 7.26
N GLN A 491 8.96 -15.10 6.33
CA GLN A 491 10.02 -14.08 6.35
C GLN A 491 9.46 -12.69 6.04
N ALA A 492 8.48 -12.56 5.14
CA ALA A 492 7.82 -11.29 4.88
C ALA A 492 7.09 -10.72 6.10
N LEU A 493 6.63 -11.58 7.02
CA LEU A 493 6.06 -11.13 8.30
C LEU A 493 7.06 -10.39 9.20
N ASP A 494 8.37 -10.57 9.00
CA ASP A 494 9.44 -10.04 9.86
C ASP A 494 9.69 -8.53 9.68
N ARG A 495 9.36 -7.96 8.51
CA ARG A 495 9.77 -6.58 8.17
C ARG A 495 9.06 -5.52 9.03
N ASP A 496 7.82 -5.81 9.45
CA ASP A 496 6.95 -4.84 10.14
C ASP A 496 6.38 -5.36 11.47
N SER A 497 6.87 -6.50 11.98
CA SER A 497 6.46 -7.06 13.28
C SER A 497 7.50 -6.81 14.36
N ALA A 498 7.03 -6.64 15.60
CA ALA A 498 7.89 -6.57 16.78
C ALA A 498 8.26 -7.96 17.29
N LEU A 499 7.38 -8.93 17.06
CA LEU A 499 7.48 -10.31 17.51
C LEU A 499 7.03 -11.24 16.38
N ARG A 500 7.79 -12.31 16.15
CA ARG A 500 7.45 -13.39 15.21
C ARG A 500 7.67 -14.75 15.86
N ILE A 501 6.71 -15.66 15.68
CA ILE A 501 6.83 -17.07 16.03
C ILE A 501 6.59 -17.88 14.76
N ILE A 502 7.41 -18.91 14.54
CA ILE A 502 7.21 -19.90 13.49
C ILE A 502 7.38 -21.26 14.15
N SER A 503 6.44 -22.18 13.93
CA SER A 503 6.53 -23.55 14.39
C SER A 503 6.27 -24.52 13.24
N ARG A 504 7.21 -25.45 13.07
CA ARG A 504 7.14 -26.61 12.19
C ARG A 504 6.48 -27.82 12.82
N ASN A 505 6.32 -27.79 14.13
CA ASN A 505 5.55 -28.77 14.88
C ASN A 505 4.62 -28.03 15.87
N PRO A 506 3.53 -27.40 15.39
CA PRO A 506 2.67 -26.57 16.22
C PRO A 506 2.17 -27.23 17.52
N PRO A 507 1.84 -28.54 17.56
CA PRO A 507 1.47 -29.22 18.80
C PRO A 507 2.52 -29.12 19.93
N ASP A 508 3.81 -29.06 19.59
CA ASP A 508 4.89 -28.96 20.58
C ASP A 508 5.11 -27.53 21.11
N LEU A 509 4.41 -26.53 20.59
CA LEU A 509 4.50 -25.15 21.12
C LEU A 509 4.15 -25.08 22.60
N ALA A 510 3.21 -25.91 23.08
CA ALA A 510 2.82 -25.96 24.48
C ALA A 510 3.89 -26.56 25.41
N ARG A 511 4.86 -27.32 24.86
CA ARG A 511 6.03 -27.80 25.61
C ARG A 511 7.08 -26.70 25.76
N VAL A 512 7.16 -25.85 24.75
CA VAL A 512 8.20 -24.82 24.64
C VAL A 512 7.82 -23.53 25.35
N PHE A 513 6.56 -23.11 25.26
CA PHE A 513 6.01 -21.91 25.91
C PHE A 513 4.77 -22.28 26.71
N HIS A 514 4.35 -21.41 27.63
CA HIS A 514 3.01 -21.56 28.20
C HIS A 514 1.95 -21.44 27.09
N PRO A 515 0.81 -22.15 27.17
CA PRO A 515 -0.11 -22.30 26.04
C PRO A 515 -0.61 -20.97 25.45
N ILE A 516 -0.31 -20.68 24.18
CA ILE A 516 -0.70 -19.42 23.50
C ILE A 516 -1.83 -19.59 22.48
N PHE A 517 -2.09 -20.82 22.05
CA PHE A 517 -3.14 -21.19 21.10
C PHE A 517 -3.88 -22.41 21.62
N THR A 518 -5.13 -22.59 21.20
CA THR A 518 -5.91 -23.76 21.61
C THR A 518 -5.36 -25.05 20.98
N PRO A 519 -5.49 -26.20 21.66
CA PRO A 519 -5.03 -27.49 21.12
C PRO A 519 -5.65 -27.82 19.76
N GLU A 520 -6.91 -27.42 19.52
CA GLU A 520 -7.61 -27.64 18.26
C GLU A 520 -6.91 -26.92 17.11
N LEU A 521 -6.50 -25.67 17.31
CA LEU A 521 -5.80 -24.89 16.30
C LEU A 521 -4.41 -25.46 16.03
N LEU A 522 -3.68 -25.87 17.08
CA LEU A 522 -2.36 -26.47 16.96
C LEU A 522 -2.42 -27.81 16.22
N ASN A 523 -3.36 -28.68 16.56
CA ASN A 523 -3.54 -30.00 15.94
C ASN A 523 -4.02 -29.91 14.48
N ALA A 524 -4.76 -28.86 14.12
CA ALA A 524 -5.18 -28.61 12.74
C ALA A 524 -4.03 -28.09 11.84
N SER A 525 -2.91 -27.67 12.43
CA SER A 525 -1.81 -26.96 11.77
C SER A 525 -0.59 -27.84 11.53
N GLN A 526 -0.14 -27.94 10.28
CA GLN A 526 1.16 -28.51 9.92
C GLN A 526 2.30 -27.51 10.13
N LEU A 527 2.05 -26.25 9.77
CA LEU A 527 2.94 -25.12 10.00
C LEU A 527 2.12 -23.97 10.54
N LEU A 528 2.63 -23.32 11.57
CA LEU A 528 1.99 -22.16 12.16
C LEU A 528 3.02 -21.04 12.26
N GLY A 529 2.61 -19.82 11.98
CA GLY A 529 3.38 -18.69 12.45
C GLY A 529 2.52 -17.48 12.74
N LEU A 530 2.97 -16.75 13.73
CA LEU A 530 2.32 -15.59 14.32
C LEU A 530 3.28 -14.41 14.18
N ALA A 531 2.76 -13.27 13.77
CA ALA A 531 3.48 -12.01 13.78
C ALA A 531 2.64 -10.94 14.45
N VAL A 532 3.24 -10.24 15.43
CA VAL A 532 2.56 -9.23 16.24
C VAL A 532 3.29 -7.89 16.08
N ASN A 533 2.54 -6.86 15.73
CA ASN A 533 2.97 -5.48 15.77
C ASN A 533 2.36 -4.81 17.01
N LEU A 534 3.23 -4.33 17.90
CA LEU A 534 2.87 -3.77 19.21
C LEU A 534 2.58 -2.26 19.17
N GLN A 535 2.51 -1.65 17.99
CA GLN A 535 1.98 -0.28 17.83
C GLN A 535 0.48 -0.28 18.09
N ASN A 536 -0.08 0.78 18.69
CA ASN A 536 -1.51 0.86 18.98
C ASN A 536 -2.28 1.34 17.71
N PRO A 537 -3.32 0.62 17.25
CA PRO A 537 -3.87 -0.63 17.80
C PRO A 537 -2.98 -1.84 17.48
N VAL A 538 -2.80 -2.75 18.46
CA VAL A 538 -1.94 -3.94 18.31
C VAL A 538 -2.52 -4.84 17.23
N LYS A 539 -1.71 -5.22 16.24
CA LYS A 539 -2.13 -6.03 15.09
C LYS A 539 -1.42 -7.36 15.10
N ALA A 540 -2.16 -8.42 14.87
CA ALA A 540 -1.64 -9.77 14.73
C ALA A 540 -1.98 -10.34 13.35
N ARG A 541 -1.02 -11.10 12.81
CA ARG A 541 -1.17 -11.88 11.59
C ARG A 541 -0.79 -13.32 11.90
N VAL A 542 -1.66 -14.26 11.56
CA VAL A 542 -1.39 -15.69 11.71
C VAL A 542 -1.43 -16.34 10.33
N LEU A 543 -0.40 -17.08 9.98
CA LEU A 543 -0.38 -17.91 8.78
C LEU A 543 -0.37 -19.38 9.22
N ILE A 544 -1.30 -20.15 8.64
CA ILE A 544 -1.50 -21.55 8.97
C ILE A 544 -1.43 -22.34 7.68
N LYS A 545 -0.60 -23.39 7.67
CA LYS A 545 -0.69 -24.47 6.69
C LYS A 545 -1.39 -25.65 7.36
N VAL A 546 -2.48 -26.13 6.78
CA VAL A 546 -3.23 -27.26 7.33
C VAL A 546 -2.67 -28.61 6.88
N ASN A 547 -2.96 -29.65 7.66
CA ASN A 547 -2.50 -31.03 7.40
C ASN A 547 -3.06 -31.62 6.08
N SER A 548 -4.23 -31.17 5.62
CA SER A 548 -4.87 -31.64 4.38
C SER A 548 -5.62 -30.50 3.68
N PRO A 549 -5.60 -30.41 2.33
CA PRO A 549 -6.24 -29.32 1.60
C PRO A 549 -7.77 -29.26 1.75
N LYS A 550 -8.44 -30.39 2.02
CA LYS A 550 -9.88 -30.39 2.35
C LYS A 550 -10.16 -29.61 3.65
N ASN A 551 -9.23 -29.67 4.60
CA ASN A 551 -9.37 -29.04 5.92
C ASN A 551 -9.17 -27.52 5.87
N ALA A 552 -8.60 -26.95 4.80
CA ALA A 552 -8.35 -25.50 4.73
C ALA A 552 -9.65 -24.70 4.61
N ALA A 553 -10.61 -25.22 3.82
CA ALA A 553 -11.91 -24.58 3.64
C ALA A 553 -12.76 -24.70 4.91
N ASP A 554 -12.75 -25.87 5.55
CA ASP A 554 -13.47 -26.12 6.78
C ASP A 554 -12.88 -25.30 7.95
N LEU A 555 -11.55 -25.26 8.08
CA LEU A 555 -10.88 -24.42 9.08
C LEU A 555 -11.18 -22.93 8.86
N ALA A 556 -11.11 -22.44 7.61
CA ALA A 556 -11.43 -21.05 7.31
C ALA A 556 -12.89 -20.71 7.63
N ARG A 557 -13.83 -21.62 7.33
CA ARG A 557 -15.25 -21.47 7.69
C ARG A 557 -15.43 -21.45 9.20
N ASN A 558 -14.84 -22.39 9.94
CA ASN A 558 -14.93 -22.45 11.40
C ASN A 558 -14.31 -21.23 12.08
N LEU A 559 -13.20 -20.71 11.55
CA LEU A 559 -12.58 -19.47 12.04
C LEU A 559 -13.42 -18.22 11.76
N HIS A 560 -14.27 -18.25 10.72
CA HIS A 560 -15.20 -17.18 10.40
C HIS A 560 -16.48 -17.25 11.25
N ASP A 561 -17.07 -18.43 11.36
CA ASP A 561 -18.38 -18.66 12.01
C ASP A 561 -18.25 -18.73 13.54
N HIS A 562 -17.15 -19.33 14.04
CA HIS A 562 -16.92 -19.57 15.47
C HIS A 562 -15.52 -19.14 15.96
N PRO A 563 -15.05 -17.90 15.70
CA PRO A 563 -13.70 -17.46 16.03
C PRO A 563 -13.34 -17.58 17.52
N GLN A 564 -14.31 -17.48 18.42
CA GLN A 564 -14.11 -17.57 19.87
C GLN A 564 -13.56 -18.95 20.31
N GLN A 565 -13.94 -20.02 19.62
CA GLN A 565 -13.48 -21.37 19.95
C GLN A 565 -12.00 -21.56 19.61
N TRP A 566 -11.50 -20.89 18.56
CA TRP A 566 -10.18 -21.12 17.98
C TRP A 566 -9.14 -20.06 18.37
N LEU A 567 -9.59 -18.83 18.64
CA LEU A 567 -8.74 -17.67 18.95
C LEU A 567 -8.93 -17.18 20.38
N ARG A 568 -9.09 -18.12 21.31
CA ARG A 568 -9.08 -17.87 22.75
C ARG A 568 -7.70 -18.17 23.32
N LEU A 569 -7.23 -17.36 24.27
CA LEU A 569 -6.05 -17.71 25.05
C LEU A 569 -6.40 -18.87 25.98
N PRO A 570 -5.72 -20.02 25.91
CA PRO A 570 -5.99 -21.16 26.80
C PRO A 570 -5.91 -20.74 28.26
N ASP A 571 -6.66 -21.38 29.16
CA ASP A 571 -6.62 -21.10 30.60
C ASP A 571 -6.91 -19.62 30.97
N SER A 572 -7.60 -18.89 30.08
CA SER A 572 -7.98 -17.49 30.26
C SER A 572 -9.36 -17.23 29.65
N GLN A 573 -10.03 -16.15 30.08
CA GLN A 573 -11.25 -15.65 29.44
C GLN A 573 -10.96 -14.69 28.28
N LEU A 574 -9.69 -14.33 28.07
CA LEU A 574 -9.27 -13.38 27.06
C LEU A 574 -9.28 -13.98 25.65
N LEU A 575 -9.76 -13.20 24.68
CA LEU A 575 -9.72 -13.51 23.26
C LEU A 575 -8.50 -12.86 22.60
N LEU A 576 -7.93 -13.52 21.60
CA LEU A 576 -6.84 -12.98 20.79
C LEU A 576 -7.29 -11.85 19.85
N TYR A 577 -8.57 -11.54 19.75
CA TYR A 577 -9.08 -10.53 18.83
C TYR A 577 -10.08 -9.59 19.51
N SER A 578 -10.08 -8.32 19.10
CA SER A 578 -11.08 -7.31 19.51
C SER A 578 -12.25 -7.19 18.52
N GLN A 579 -12.03 -7.56 17.26
CA GLN A 579 -13.02 -7.62 16.18
C GLN A 579 -12.88 -8.95 15.44
N PRO A 580 -13.97 -9.49 14.85
CA PRO A 580 -13.91 -10.74 14.11
C PRO A 580 -12.74 -10.77 13.12
N PRO A 581 -11.93 -11.84 13.10
CA PRO A 581 -10.72 -11.89 12.29
C PRO A 581 -11.05 -11.89 10.79
N GLU A 582 -10.23 -11.18 10.00
CA GLU A 582 -10.25 -11.33 8.55
C GLU A 582 -9.61 -12.66 8.17
N VAL A 583 -10.40 -13.59 7.64
CA VAL A 583 -9.96 -14.92 7.22
C VAL A 583 -9.77 -14.94 5.71
N GLN A 584 -8.55 -15.21 5.25
CA GLN A 584 -8.23 -15.31 3.82
C GLN A 584 -7.61 -16.67 3.50
N ARG A 585 -8.22 -17.41 2.56
CA ARG A 585 -7.64 -18.65 2.05
C ARG A 585 -6.63 -18.35 0.95
N GLN A 586 -5.42 -18.91 1.07
CA GLN A 586 -4.34 -18.73 0.10
C GLN A 586 -3.92 -20.06 -0.52
N GLY A 587 -4.55 -20.40 -1.64
CA GLY A 587 -4.36 -21.70 -2.29
C GLY A 587 -5.19 -22.81 -1.63
N SER A 588 -4.78 -24.07 -1.81
CA SER A 588 -5.54 -25.23 -1.33
C SER A 588 -5.27 -25.63 0.12
N SER A 589 -4.16 -25.19 0.72
CA SER A 589 -3.70 -25.69 2.03
C SER A 589 -3.30 -24.59 3.04
N ASN A 590 -3.47 -23.30 2.70
CA ASN A 590 -3.06 -22.21 3.58
C ASN A 590 -4.21 -21.27 3.92
N VAL A 591 -4.20 -20.80 5.18
CA VAL A 591 -5.14 -19.83 5.74
C VAL A 591 -4.34 -18.70 6.38
N GLU A 592 -4.68 -17.45 6.05
CA GLU A 592 -4.16 -16.25 6.69
C GLU A 592 -5.26 -15.60 7.53
N LEU A 593 -4.92 -15.23 8.76
CA LEU A 593 -5.77 -14.48 9.67
C LEU A 593 -5.14 -13.11 9.94
N ARG A 594 -5.97 -12.07 9.93
CA ARG A 594 -5.58 -10.72 10.35
C ARG A 594 -6.59 -10.19 11.35
N PHE A 595 -6.11 -9.73 12.50
CA PHE A 595 -6.97 -9.19 13.54
C PHE A 595 -6.24 -8.19 14.43
N ALA A 596 -7.00 -7.34 15.11
CA ALA A 596 -6.51 -6.47 16.16
C ALA A 596 -6.54 -7.22 17.50
N LEU A 597 -5.43 -7.24 18.22
CA LEU A 597 -5.26 -7.93 19.49
C LEU A 597 -5.54 -6.93 20.64
N PRO A 598 -6.44 -7.23 21.60
CA PRO A 598 -6.61 -6.40 22.79
C PRO A 598 -5.30 -6.26 23.57
N GLU A 599 -5.07 -5.12 24.23
CA GLU A 599 -3.82 -4.86 24.95
C GLU A 599 -3.56 -5.89 26.07
N ASP A 600 -4.60 -6.30 26.81
CA ASP A 600 -4.49 -7.31 27.87
C ASP A 600 -4.13 -8.69 27.32
N SER A 601 -4.69 -9.07 26.17
CA SER A 601 -4.36 -10.32 25.47
C SER A 601 -2.93 -10.28 24.92
N ALA A 602 -2.49 -9.13 24.40
CA ALA A 602 -1.11 -8.93 23.94
C ALA A 602 -0.11 -9.03 25.09
N ARG A 603 -0.45 -8.49 26.26
CA ARG A 603 0.35 -8.58 27.46
C ARG A 603 0.49 -10.03 27.93
N LEU A 604 -0.62 -10.74 28.10
CA LEU A 604 -0.60 -12.15 28.53
C LEU A 604 0.15 -13.05 27.52
N LEU A 605 0.00 -12.78 26.22
CA LEU A 605 0.77 -13.48 25.18
C LEU A 605 2.28 -13.31 25.40
N LEU A 606 2.76 -12.08 25.64
CA LEU A 606 4.18 -11.83 25.89
C LEU A 606 4.65 -12.48 27.21
N GLU A 607 3.82 -12.45 28.25
CA GLU A 607 4.14 -13.09 29.54
C GLU A 607 4.34 -14.60 29.38
N ARG A 608 3.48 -15.26 28.58
CA ARG A 608 3.56 -16.70 28.28
C ARG A 608 4.76 -17.09 27.44
N LEU A 609 5.13 -16.24 26.48
CA LEU A 609 6.35 -16.42 25.70
C LEU A 609 7.62 -16.19 26.52
N ALA A 610 7.54 -15.30 27.51
CA ALA A 610 8.61 -15.05 28.46
C ALA A 610 8.67 -16.08 29.61
N LYS A 611 7.64 -16.93 29.75
CA LYS A 611 7.42 -17.83 30.90
C LYS A 611 7.42 -17.10 32.25
N THR A 612 6.77 -15.94 32.28
CA THR A 612 6.75 -15.05 33.47
C THR A 612 5.38 -14.94 34.14
N ASP A 613 4.32 -15.45 33.51
CA ASP A 613 3.02 -15.63 34.13
C ASP A 613 3.09 -16.71 35.23
N ALA A 614 2.25 -16.55 36.25
CA ALA A 614 2.28 -17.42 37.42
C ALA A 614 1.88 -18.87 37.02
N PRO A 615 2.63 -19.90 37.46
CA PRO A 615 2.24 -21.28 37.19
C PRO A 615 0.96 -21.60 37.96
N GLN A 616 -0.13 -21.91 37.27
CA GLN A 616 -1.21 -22.66 37.89
C GLN A 616 -0.87 -24.14 37.81
N SER A 617 -0.84 -24.77 38.98
CA SER A 617 -0.67 -26.20 39.18
C SER A 617 -1.57 -26.99 38.24
N VAL A 618 -0.98 -27.83 37.39
CA VAL A 618 -1.71 -28.87 36.67
C VAL A 618 -2.28 -29.82 37.73
N THR A 619 -3.55 -29.66 38.10
CA THR A 619 -4.31 -30.73 38.73
C THR A 619 -4.55 -31.78 37.67
N ALA A 620 -3.91 -32.94 37.85
CA ALA A 620 -4.14 -34.13 37.04
C ALA A 620 -5.63 -34.48 37.00
N TYR A 621 -6.14 -34.69 35.79
CA TYR A 621 -7.31 -35.52 35.51
C TYR A 621 -7.05 -36.35 34.26
#